data_AF-A0A937LHT2-F1
#
_entry.id   AF-A0A937LHT2-F1
#
_cell.length_a   1.000
_cell.length_b   1.000
_cell.length_c   1.000
_cell.angle_alpha   90.00
_cell.angle_beta   90.00
_cell.angle_gamma   90.00
#
_symmetry.space_group_name_H-M   'P 1'
#
loop_
_entity.id
_entity.type
_entity.pdbx_description
1 polymer ?
#
loop_
_entity_poly.entity_id
_entity_poly.type
_entity_poly.pdbx_seq_one_letter_code
_entity_poly.pdbx_strand_id
1 'polypeptide(L)'
;MAIYKIYYRHNDIIKTYNIEVLAMNKDLPLKVRHIFSDLDPTIWNGVWLDTLQKLLSSSNMVPVWKKIIDQAHLNKKNFPSLGNSQFIKWELKAFVAQAVNLVDKNYNKDLFIRDFENFFHIKGYNINKEIIKEIYESIYS
;
A
#
# COMPACT_ATOMS: atom_id res chain seq x y z
N MET A 1 -16.15 -12.38 2.60
CA MET A 1 -16.09 -10.97 2.17
C MET A 1 -17.32 -10.27 2.74
N ALA A 2 -17.16 -9.27 3.58
CA ALA A 2 -18.28 -8.54 4.19
C ALA A 2 -18.44 -7.20 3.46
N ILE A 3 -19.54 -7.03 2.73
CA ILE A 3 -19.88 -5.79 2.04
C ILE A 3 -20.73 -4.96 3.00
N TYR A 4 -20.24 -3.78 3.38
CA TYR A 4 -21.00 -2.84 4.20
C TYR A 4 -21.61 -1.77 3.29
N LYS A 5 -22.93 -1.62 3.34
CA LYS A 5 -23.62 -0.50 2.68
C LYS A 5 -23.57 0.70 3.61
N ILE A 6 -22.92 1.79 3.17
CA ILE A 6 -23.03 3.09 3.84
C ILE A 6 -23.91 4.00 2.98
N TYR A 7 -24.89 4.63 3.62
CA TYR A 7 -25.81 5.59 3.00
C TYR A 7 -25.34 7.00 3.32
N TYR A 8 -24.92 7.75 2.31
CA TYR A 8 -24.69 9.19 2.44
C TYR A 8 -25.84 9.97 1.79
N ARG A 9 -26.40 10.92 2.55
CA ARG A 9 -27.44 11.85 2.08
C ARG A 9 -26.80 13.21 1.86
N HIS A 10 -26.82 13.71 0.62
CA HIS A 10 -26.42 15.08 0.29
C HIS A 10 -27.41 15.63 -0.73
N ASN A 11 -28.09 16.73 -0.39
CA ASN A 11 -29.11 17.39 -1.22
C ASN A 11 -30.08 16.41 -1.91
N ASP A 12 -30.77 15.59 -1.12
CA ASP A 12 -31.80 14.63 -1.56
C ASP A 12 -31.36 13.49 -2.50
N ILE A 13 -30.06 13.36 -2.79
CA ILE A 13 -29.50 12.21 -3.50
C ILE A 13 -28.92 11.22 -2.47
N ILE A 14 -29.44 9.99 -2.45
CA ILE A 14 -28.85 8.88 -1.68
C ILE A 14 -27.76 8.25 -2.56
N LYS A 15 -26.49 8.44 -2.21
CA LYS A 15 -25.39 7.69 -2.81
C LYS A 15 -25.12 6.46 -1.94
N THR A 16 -25.31 5.28 -2.54
CA THR A 16 -24.96 4.00 -1.92
C THR A 16 -23.52 3.68 -2.30
N TYR A 17 -22.63 3.64 -1.32
CA TYR A 17 -21.28 3.13 -1.51
C TYR A 17 -21.24 1.71 -0.93
N ASN A 18 -20.89 0.73 -1.77
CA ASN A 18 -20.42 -0.55 -1.27
C ASN A 18 -19.02 -0.28 -0.74
N ILE A 19 -18.87 -0.14 0.59
CA ILE A 19 -17.55 -0.06 1.18
C ILE A 19 -17.11 -1.50 1.41
N GLU A 20 -16.20 -1.94 0.56
CA GLU A 20 -15.42 -3.13 0.85
C GLU A 20 -14.55 -2.80 2.05
N VAL A 21 -14.88 -3.40 3.20
CA VAL A 21 -14.02 -3.30 4.37
C VAL A 21 -12.77 -4.11 4.04
N LEU A 22 -11.65 -3.41 3.92
CA LEU A 22 -10.35 -4.03 3.76
C LEU A 22 -10.13 -5.04 4.87
N ALA A 23 -10.10 -6.32 4.52
CA ALA A 23 -9.68 -7.37 5.43
C ALA A 23 -8.17 -7.22 5.65
N MET A 24 -7.81 -6.44 6.67
CA MET A 24 -6.41 -6.20 7.04
C MET A 24 -5.91 -7.30 7.96
N ASN A 25 -4.70 -7.78 7.71
CA ASN A 25 -4.01 -8.65 8.64
C ASN A 25 -3.79 -7.91 9.98
N LYS A 26 -4.23 -8.51 11.08
CA LYS A 26 -4.18 -7.92 12.42
C LYS A 26 -2.75 -7.66 12.92
N ASP A 27 -1.79 -8.41 12.39
CA ASP A 27 -0.37 -8.37 12.76
C ASP A 27 0.41 -7.30 11.98
N LEU A 28 -0.27 -6.59 11.06
CA LEU A 28 0.30 -5.41 10.41
C LEU A 28 0.72 -4.35 11.44
N PRO A 29 1.84 -3.64 11.19
CA PRO A 29 2.23 -2.51 12.01
C PRO A 29 1.06 -1.53 12.19
N LEU A 30 0.82 -1.07 13.42
CA LEU A 30 -0.28 -0.16 13.76
C LEU A 30 -0.32 1.08 12.84
N LYS A 31 0.85 1.59 12.46
CA LYS A 31 0.98 2.73 11.56
C LYS A 31 0.41 2.44 10.16
N VAL A 32 0.61 1.24 9.62
CA VAL A 32 0.03 0.81 8.33
C VAL A 32 -1.49 0.75 8.45
N ARG A 33 -2.01 0.05 9.48
CA ARG A 33 -3.44 -0.07 9.72
C ARG A 33 -4.12 1.30 9.83
N HIS A 34 -3.52 2.22 10.60
CA HIS A 34 -4.06 3.57 10.77
C HIS A 34 -4.02 4.41 9.48
N ILE A 35 -2.97 4.28 8.66
CA ILE A 35 -2.85 5.05 7.41
C ILE A 35 -3.90 4.63 6.39
N PHE A 36 -4.26 3.35 6.37
CA PHE A 36 -5.17 2.78 5.38
C PHE A 36 -6.56 2.42 5.94
N SER A 37 -6.88 2.80 7.19
CA SER A 37 -8.19 2.56 7.80
C SER A 37 -9.30 3.47 7.28
N ASP A 38 -8.93 4.63 6.73
CA ASP A 38 -9.85 5.61 6.17
C ASP A 38 -9.35 6.03 4.78
N LEU A 39 -9.89 5.35 3.76
CA LEU A 39 -9.49 5.52 2.38
C LEU A 39 -10.45 6.44 1.66
N ASP A 40 -9.89 7.40 0.93
CA ASP A 40 -10.65 8.22 0.00
C ASP A 40 -11.18 7.36 -1.15
N PRO A 41 -12.50 7.15 -1.27
CA PRO A 41 -13.09 6.28 -2.29
C PRO A 41 -12.90 6.81 -3.73
N THR A 42 -12.52 8.09 -3.90
CA THR A 42 -12.21 8.65 -5.22
C THR A 42 -10.85 8.17 -5.75
N ILE A 43 -9.92 7.83 -4.86
CA ILE A 43 -8.57 7.36 -5.18
C ILE A 43 -8.51 5.83 -5.11
N TRP A 44 -9.12 5.25 -4.07
CA TRP A 44 -8.99 3.84 -3.75
C TRP A 44 -10.14 3.02 -4.34
N ASN A 45 -10.12 2.85 -5.66
CA ASN A 45 -11.07 2.03 -6.41
C ASN A 45 -10.39 1.13 -7.46
N GLY A 46 -11.09 0.11 -7.94
CA GLY A 46 -10.59 -0.81 -8.96
C GLY A 46 -9.22 -1.40 -8.61
N VAL A 47 -8.28 -1.34 -9.56
CA VAL A 47 -6.91 -1.89 -9.40
C VAL A 47 -6.19 -1.32 -8.16
N TRP A 48 -6.46 -0.08 -7.76
CA TRP A 48 -5.87 0.50 -6.54
C TRP A 48 -6.35 -0.20 -5.28
N LEU A 49 -7.66 -0.43 -5.18
CA LEU A 49 -8.26 -1.09 -4.03
C LEU A 49 -7.87 -2.56 -3.98
N ASP A 50 -7.95 -3.26 -5.12
CA ASP A 50 -7.60 -4.68 -5.24
C ASP A 50 -6.15 -4.94 -4.84
N THR A 51 -5.23 -4.11 -5.35
CA THR A 51 -3.80 -4.23 -5.04
C THR A 51 -3.55 -3.94 -3.55
N LEU A 52 -4.15 -2.87 -3.01
CA LEU A 52 -3.99 -2.54 -1.60
C LEU A 52 -4.54 -3.65 -0.70
N GLN A 53 -5.70 -4.23 -1.04
CA GLN A 53 -6.29 -5.32 -0.28
C GLN A 53 -5.38 -6.53 -0.20
N LYS A 54 -4.78 -6.93 -1.32
CA LYS A 54 -3.80 -8.03 -1.37
C LYS A 54 -2.56 -7.74 -0.51
N LEU A 55 -2.05 -6.51 -0.58
CA LEU A 55 -0.91 -6.09 0.23
C LEU A 55 -1.21 -6.01 1.73
N LEU A 56 -2.46 -5.73 2.12
CA LEU A 56 -2.86 -5.62 3.52
C LEU A 56 -3.34 -6.95 4.12
N SER A 57 -3.84 -7.88 3.32
CA SER A 57 -4.37 -9.17 3.82
C SER A 57 -3.28 -10.24 3.94
N SER A 58 -2.25 -10.19 3.09
CA SER A 58 -1.16 -11.17 3.07
C SER A 58 -0.34 -11.18 4.38
N SER A 59 -0.14 -12.36 4.96
CA SER A 59 0.76 -12.55 6.11
C SER A 59 2.22 -12.29 5.74
N ASN A 60 2.61 -12.59 4.51
CA ASN A 60 3.97 -12.41 4.03
C ASN A 60 4.35 -10.93 3.93
N MET A 61 3.35 -10.05 3.83
CA MET A 61 3.57 -8.61 3.81
C MET A 61 3.92 -8.01 5.18
N VAL A 62 3.65 -8.70 6.29
CA VAL A 62 3.97 -8.18 7.64
C VAL A 62 5.46 -7.81 7.79
N PRO A 63 6.44 -8.68 7.47
CA PRO A 63 7.86 -8.30 7.49
C PRO A 63 8.22 -7.24 6.44
N VAL A 64 7.58 -7.26 5.27
CA VAL A 64 7.81 -6.28 4.19
C VAL A 64 7.45 -4.87 4.66
N TRP A 65 6.25 -4.71 5.23
CA TRP A 65 5.78 -3.42 5.76
C TRP A 65 6.71 -2.88 6.85
N LYS A 66 7.18 -3.73 7.78
CA LYS A 66 8.17 -3.33 8.80
C LYS A 66 9.45 -2.82 8.15
N LYS A 67 9.99 -3.54 7.18
CA LYS A 67 11.21 -3.16 6.47
C LYS A 67 11.07 -1.82 5.74
N ILE A 68 9.94 -1.59 5.07
CA ILE A 68 9.67 -0.30 4.39
C ILE A 68 9.62 0.85 5.40
N ILE A 69 8.94 0.66 6.54
CA ILE A 69 8.89 1.66 7.61
C ILE A 69 10.28 1.97 8.16
N ASP A 70 11.10 0.95 8.39
CA ASP A 70 12.47 1.12 8.89
C ASP A 70 13.33 1.91 7.88
N GLN A 71 13.26 1.56 6.60
CA GLN A 71 13.99 2.30 5.55
C GLN A 71 13.51 3.75 5.42
N ALA A 72 12.19 3.98 5.51
CA ALA A 72 11.64 5.32 5.48
C ALA A 72 12.11 6.14 6.71
N HIS A 73 12.17 5.55 7.90
CA HIS A 73 12.74 6.22 9.07
C HIS A 73 14.21 6.56 8.90
N LEU A 74 15.02 5.67 8.32
CA LEU A 74 16.43 5.94 8.05
C LEU A 74 16.62 7.08 7.04
N ASN A 75 15.77 7.16 6.02
CA ASN A 75 15.86 8.19 4.97
C ASN A 75 15.21 9.51 5.36
N LYS A 76 14.39 9.53 6.40
CA LYS A 76 13.75 10.75 6.92
C LYS A 76 14.74 11.88 7.22
N LYS A 77 15.98 11.54 7.60
CA LYS A 77 17.06 12.51 7.86
C LYS A 77 17.33 13.44 6.67
N ASN A 78 17.09 12.97 5.45
CA ASN A 78 17.28 13.74 4.22
C ASN A 78 16.13 14.73 3.96
N PHE A 79 15.03 14.66 4.74
CA PHE A 79 13.82 15.46 4.56
C PHE A 79 13.41 16.16 5.85
N PRO A 80 14.27 17.00 6.47
CA PRO A 80 14.05 17.52 7.83
C PRO A 80 12.78 18.35 7.98
N SER A 81 12.34 19.03 6.92
CA SER A 81 11.15 19.91 6.93
C SER A 81 9.81 19.17 7.09
N LEU A 82 9.74 17.88 6.75
CA LEU A 82 8.51 17.11 6.87
C LEU A 82 8.36 16.52 8.27
N GLY A 83 7.15 16.51 8.82
CA GLY A 83 6.87 15.78 10.07
C GLY A 83 7.08 14.27 9.89
N ASN A 84 7.57 13.56 10.91
CA ASN A 84 7.86 12.12 10.82
C ASN A 84 6.64 11.31 10.38
N SER A 85 5.48 11.54 11.00
CA SER A 85 4.23 10.84 10.64
C SER A 85 3.78 11.11 9.21
N GLN A 86 3.91 12.35 8.73
CA GLN A 86 3.54 12.72 7.36
C GLN A 86 4.47 12.09 6.34
N PHE A 87 5.77 12.12 6.59
CA PHE A 87 6.76 11.50 5.71
C PHE A 87 6.52 10.00 5.56
N ILE A 88 6.37 9.28 6.68
CA ILE A 88 6.08 7.83 6.63
C ILE A 88 4.75 7.56 5.90
N LYS A 89 3.72 8.39 6.13
CA LYS A 89 2.45 8.27 5.40
C LYS A 89 2.64 8.39 3.89
N TRP A 90 3.45 9.34 3.44
CA TRP A 90 3.72 9.53 2.01
C TRP A 90 4.55 8.40 1.42
N GLU A 91 5.56 7.91 2.13
CA GLU A 91 6.38 6.79 1.68
C GLU A 91 5.57 5.50 1.53
N LEU A 92 4.69 5.21 2.49
CA LEU A 92 3.81 4.03 2.40
C LEU A 92 2.79 4.16 1.27
N LYS A 93 2.26 5.35 1.01
CA LYS A 93 1.38 5.59 -0.15
C LYS A 93 2.13 5.48 -1.48
N ALA A 94 3.36 5.99 -1.56
CA ALA A 94 4.20 5.89 -2.76
C ALA A 94 4.56 4.43 -3.07
N PHE A 95 4.84 3.63 -2.04
CA PHE A 95 5.04 2.19 -2.19
C PHE A 95 3.82 1.51 -2.83
N VAL A 96 2.61 1.77 -2.32
CA VAL A 96 1.38 1.19 -2.89
C VAL A 96 1.14 1.67 -4.31
N ALA A 97 1.35 2.96 -4.60
CA ALA A 97 1.21 3.51 -5.94
C ALA A 97 2.16 2.82 -6.94
N GLN A 98 3.39 2.52 -6.52
CA GLN A 98 4.32 1.76 -7.34
C GLN A 98 3.84 0.33 -7.59
N ALA A 99 3.34 -0.35 -6.56
CA ALA A 99 2.77 -1.69 -6.73
C ALA A 99 1.60 -1.68 -7.73
N VAL A 100 0.68 -0.73 -7.60
CA VAL A 100 -0.45 -0.55 -8.53
C VAL A 100 0.04 -0.32 -9.96
N ASN A 101 0.99 0.60 -10.16
CA ASN A 101 1.57 0.88 -11.48
C ASN A 101 2.16 -0.39 -12.14
N LEU A 102 2.85 -1.23 -11.37
CA LEU A 102 3.42 -2.47 -11.89
C LEU A 102 2.37 -3.53 -12.20
N VAL A 103 1.29 -3.59 -11.40
CA VAL A 103 0.14 -4.47 -11.66
C VAL A 103 -0.58 -4.05 -12.94
N ASP A 104 -0.86 -2.76 -13.10
CA ASP A 104 -1.57 -2.19 -14.24
C ASP A 104 -0.82 -2.42 -15.56
N LYS A 105 0.52 -2.34 -15.51
CA LYS A 105 1.40 -2.67 -16.64
C LYS A 105 1.40 -4.17 -17.00
N ASN A 106 0.82 -5.03 -16.18
CA ASN A 106 0.72 -6.48 -16.36
C ASN A 106 2.08 -7.14 -16.67
N TYR A 107 3.11 -6.74 -15.93
CA TYR A 107 4.46 -7.25 -16.14
C TYR A 107 4.63 -8.70 -15.67
N ASN A 108 5.52 -9.42 -16.36
CA ASN A 108 6.00 -10.69 -15.84
C ASN A 108 6.84 -10.50 -14.56
N LYS A 109 7.04 -11.58 -13.80
CA LYS A 109 7.73 -11.56 -12.50
C LYS A 109 9.09 -10.86 -12.55
N ASP A 110 9.89 -11.09 -13.58
CA ASP A 110 11.24 -10.54 -13.68
C ASP A 110 11.23 -9.01 -13.89
N LEU A 111 10.35 -8.51 -14.76
CA LEU A 111 10.18 -7.08 -14.98
C LEU A 111 9.60 -6.39 -13.75
N PHE A 112 8.64 -7.02 -13.08
CA PHE A 112 8.09 -6.52 -11.82
C PHE A 112 9.20 -6.35 -10.78
N ILE A 113 10.01 -7.39 -10.56
CA ILE A 113 11.07 -7.35 -9.55
C ILE A 113 12.09 -6.27 -9.88
N ARG A 114 12.57 -6.22 -11.14
CA ARG A 114 13.57 -5.23 -11.58
C ARG A 114 13.09 -3.80 -11.39
N ASP A 115 11.85 -3.50 -11.75
CA ASP A 115 11.33 -2.14 -11.67
C ASP A 115 11.03 -1.73 -10.22
N PHE A 116 10.68 -2.68 -9.33
CA PHE A 116 10.59 -2.45 -7.90
C PHE A 116 11.96 -2.22 -7.26
N GLU A 117 12.98 -2.99 -7.66
CA GLU A 117 14.37 -2.80 -7.25
C GLU A 117 14.83 -1.39 -7.61
N ASN A 118 14.57 -0.94 -8.84
CA ASN A 118 14.91 0.42 -9.28
C ASN A 118 14.17 1.49 -8.47
N PHE A 119 12.86 1.30 -8.19
CA PHE A 119 12.10 2.20 -7.33
C PHE A 119 12.75 2.34 -5.95
N PHE A 120 13.10 1.23 -5.30
CA PHE A 120 13.76 1.27 -3.99
C PHE A 120 15.16 1.87 -4.05
N HIS A 121 15.90 1.62 -5.12
CA HIS A 121 17.21 2.24 -5.34
C HIS A 121 17.10 3.77 -5.42
N ILE A 122 16.16 4.30 -6.22
CA ILE A 122 15.91 5.75 -6.34
C ILE A 122 15.50 6.35 -4.99
N LYS A 123 14.71 5.61 -4.20
CA LYS A 123 14.32 6.01 -2.84
C LYS A 123 15.47 5.95 -1.84
N GLY A 124 16.61 5.34 -2.20
CA GLY A 124 17.75 5.09 -1.31
C GLY A 124 17.46 4.02 -0.26
N TYR A 125 16.58 3.07 -0.55
CA TYR A 125 16.19 1.98 0.36
C TYR A 125 17.06 0.76 0.12
N ASN A 126 17.60 0.19 1.19
CA ASN A 126 18.28 -1.10 1.16
C ASN A 126 17.27 -2.23 1.42
N ILE A 127 16.61 -2.66 0.34
CA ILE A 127 15.65 -3.75 0.31
C ILE A 127 16.18 -4.82 -0.64
N ASN A 128 16.28 -6.06 -0.15
CA ASN A 128 16.79 -7.17 -0.94
C ASN A 128 15.72 -7.71 -1.90
N LYS A 129 16.19 -8.49 -2.87
CA LYS A 129 15.34 -9.09 -3.90
C LYS A 129 14.32 -10.06 -3.33
N GLU A 130 14.63 -10.74 -2.23
CA GLU A 130 13.72 -11.67 -1.54
C GLU A 130 12.46 -10.94 -1.05
N ILE A 131 12.60 -9.77 -0.43
CA ILE A 131 11.45 -8.96 0.01
C ILE A 131 10.59 -8.52 -1.18
N ILE A 132 11.19 -8.26 -2.34
CA ILE A 132 10.46 -7.87 -3.55
C ILE A 132 9.68 -9.06 -4.14
N LYS A 133 10.24 -10.28 -4.05
CA LYS A 133 9.51 -11.51 -4.42
C LYS A 133 8.28 -11.70 -3.54
N GLU A 134 8.37 -11.45 -2.23
CA GLU A 134 7.22 -11.54 -1.32
C GLU A 134 6.12 -10.54 -1.68
N ILE A 135 6.48 -9.34 -2.17
CA ILE A 135 5.50 -8.36 -2.68
C ILE A 135 4.78 -8.92 -3.91
N TYR A 136 5.53 -9.44 -4.88
CA TYR A 136 4.94 -10.04 -6.08
C TYR A 136 4.01 -11.20 -5.70
N GLU A 137 4.48 -12.12 -4.87
CA GLU A 137 3.73 -13.31 -4.47
C GLU A 137 2.47 -12.94 -3.68
N SER A 138 2.52 -11.90 -2.84
CA SER A 138 1.33 -11.39 -2.15
C SER A 138 0.28 -10.79 -3.08
N ILE A 139 0.67 -10.29 -4.26
CA ILE A 139 -0.25 -9.67 -5.23
C ILE A 139 -0.84 -10.72 -6.19
N TYR A 140 -0.07 -11.76 -6.53
CA TYR A 140 -0.45 -12.73 -7.56
C TYR A 140 -0.76 -14.13 -7.01
N SER A 141 -0.82 -14.29 -5.67
CA SER A 141 -1.33 -15.51 -5.03
C SER A 141 -2.85 -15.57 -4.93
#